data_AF-A0A920FXI1-F1
#
_entry.id   AF-A0A920FXI1-F1
#
_cell.length_a   1.000
_cell.length_b   1.000
_cell.length_c   1.000
_cell.angle_alpha   90.00
_cell.angle_beta   90.00
_cell.angle_gamma   90.00
#
_symmetry.space_group_name_H-M   'P 1'
#
loop_
_entity.id
_entity.type
_entity.pdbx_description
1 polymer ?
#
loop_
_entity_poly.entity_id
_entity_poly.type
_entity_poly.pdbx_seq_one_letter_code
_entity_poly.pdbx_strand_id
1 'polypeptide(L)'
;MNLIDASSDLGAKPFKTFFKVIIPLSLPGIVAGSMLVFIPVVGEFVIPELLGGSDKLYFGKIIWDEFFVNRDWPIASALAMSGIFILVIPIIIFQLMYAKYNFKNE
;
A
#
# COMPACT_ATOMS: atom_id res chain seq x y z
N MET A 1 -21.72 26.17 3.22
CA MET A 1 -20.86 26.09 4.42
C MET A 1 -19.95 24.88 4.26
N ASN A 2 -18.64 25.06 4.40
CA ASN A 2 -17.68 23.96 4.31
C ASN A 2 -17.60 23.22 5.66
N LEU A 3 -17.22 21.93 5.65
CA LEU A 3 -17.11 21.10 6.87
C LEU A 3 -16.04 21.63 7.83
N ILE A 4 -15.04 22.33 7.31
CA ILE A 4 -14.00 23.00 8.10
C ILE A 4 -14.60 24.22 8.82
N ASP A 5 -15.31 25.09 8.10
CA ASP A 5 -15.96 26.28 8.67
C ASP A 5 -16.97 25.87 9.77
N ALA A 6 -17.79 24.85 9.50
CA ALA A 6 -18.74 24.32 10.47
C ALA A 6 -18.07 23.75 11.73
N SER A 7 -16.86 23.17 11.60
CA SER A 7 -16.10 22.68 12.76
C SER A 7 -15.57 23.82 13.63
N SER A 8 -15.17 24.93 13.00
CA SER A 8 -14.71 26.14 13.68
C SER A 8 -15.85 26.85 14.38
N ASP A 9 -17.04 26.90 13.77
CA ASP A 9 -18.26 27.44 14.38
C ASP A 9 -18.66 26.67 15.65
N LEU A 10 -18.38 25.36 15.70
CA LEU A 10 -18.57 24.51 16.89
C LEU A 10 -17.45 24.64 17.94
N GLY A 11 -16.51 25.58 17.77
CA GLY A 11 -15.40 25.83 18.69
C GLY A 11 -14.27 24.80 18.64
N ALA A 12 -14.16 24.01 17.57
CA ALA A 12 -13.06 23.05 17.42
C ALA A 12 -11.74 23.78 17.09
N LYS A 13 -10.66 23.41 17.80
CA LYS A 13 -9.29 23.84 17.47
C LYS A 13 -8.82 23.15 16.17
N PRO A 14 -7.89 23.75 15.40
CA PRO A 14 -7.41 23.17 14.13
C PRO A 14 -6.93 21.72 14.23
N PHE A 15 -6.25 21.36 15.31
CA PHE A 15 -5.82 19.98 15.57
C PHE A 15 -7.00 19.01 15.69
N LYS A 16 -8.08 19.42 16.38
CA LYS A 16 -9.30 18.62 16.51
C LYS A 16 -10.04 18.50 15.18
N THR A 17 -10.09 19.57 14.40
CA THR A 17 -10.66 19.56 13.04
C THR A 17 -9.88 18.61 12.11
N PHE A 18 -8.55 18.61 12.18
CA PHE A 18 -7.72 17.72 11.36
C PHE A 18 -8.04 16.24 11.62
N PHE A 19 -7.98 15.78 12.87
CA PHE A 19 -8.23 14.36 13.18
C PHE A 19 -9.70 13.95 13.05
N LYS A 20 -10.65 14.87 13.27
CA LYS A 20 -12.08 14.53 13.32
C LYS A 20 -12.82 14.77 12.00
N VAL A 21 -12.28 15.63 11.13
CA VAL A 21 -12.89 15.99 9.85
C VAL A 21 -11.96 15.62 8.70
N ILE A 22 -10.74 16.16 8.67
CA ILE A 22 -9.84 16.03 7.51
C ILE A 22 -9.37 14.58 7.32
N ILE A 23 -8.84 13.93 8.36
CA ILE A 23 -8.33 12.54 8.27
C ILE A 23 -9.42 11.56 7.83
N PRO A 24 -10.61 11.50 8.46
CA PRO A 24 -11.64 10.55 8.08
C PRO A 24 -12.14 10.76 6.65
N LEU A 25 -12.28 12.02 6.21
CA LEU A 25 -12.69 12.34 4.84
C LEU A 25 -11.60 12.06 3.81
N SER A 26 -10.33 12.19 4.21
CA SER A 26 -9.17 11.91 3.33
C SER A 26 -8.78 10.43 3.30
N LEU A 27 -9.39 9.60 4.15
CA LEU A 27 -9.04 8.18 4.30
C LEU A 27 -9.05 7.39 2.97
N PRO A 28 -10.03 7.57 2.06
CA PRO A 28 -9.98 6.91 0.75
C PRO A 28 -8.74 7.29 -0.07
N GLY A 29 -8.33 8.56 -0.02
CA GLY A 29 -7.13 9.06 -0.70
C GLY A 29 -5.84 8.55 -0.06
N ILE A 30 -5.77 8.48 1.27
CA ILE A 30 -4.63 7.92 2.00
C ILE A 30 -4.42 6.45 1.61
N VAL A 31 -5.51 5.67 1.56
CA VAL A 31 -5.42 4.26 1.20
C VAL A 31 -5.03 4.10 -0.27
N ALA A 32 -5.63 4.87 -1.19
CA ALA A 32 -5.26 4.85 -2.60
C ALA A 32 -3.78 5.20 -2.83
N GLY A 33 -3.29 6.24 -2.16
CA GLY A 33 -1.87 6.64 -2.23
C GLY A 33 -0.94 5.58 -1.64
N SER A 34 -1.33 4.97 -0.53
CA SER A 34 -0.56 3.88 0.09
C SER A 34 -0.45 2.67 -0.83
N MET A 35 -1.53 2.31 -1.53
CA MET A 35 -1.53 1.23 -2.52
C MET A 35 -0.66 1.54 -3.73
N LEU A 36 -0.66 2.79 -4.19
CA LEU A 36 0.19 3.23 -5.30
C LEU A 36 1.68 3.07 -5.00
N VAL A 37 2.10 3.33 -3.76
CA VAL A 37 3.49 3.15 -3.31
C VAL A 37 3.81 1.68 -3.01
N PHE A 38 2.83 0.88 -2.59
CA PHE A 38 3.05 -0.54 -2.26
C PHE A 38 3.53 -1.37 -3.45
N ILE A 39 3.03 -1.08 -4.66
CA ILE A 39 3.36 -1.81 -5.89
C ILE A 39 4.88 -1.78 -6.19
N PRO A 40 5.54 -0.62 -6.34
CA PRO A 40 6.97 -0.58 -6.61
C PRO A 40 7.82 -1.07 -5.44
N VAL A 41 7.39 -0.84 -4.19
CA VAL A 41 8.18 -1.22 -3.00
C VAL A 41 8.38 -2.73 -2.90
N VAL A 42 7.40 -3.55 -3.27
CA VAL A 42 7.53 -5.02 -3.20
C VAL A 42 8.49 -5.56 -4.26
N GLY A 43 8.55 -4.92 -5.44
CA GLY A 43 9.43 -5.33 -6.53
C GLY A 43 10.84 -4.73 -6.47
N GLU A 44 11.06 -3.76 -5.60
CA GLU A 44 12.34 -3.07 -5.50
C GLU A 44 13.39 -3.95 -4.80
N PHE A 45 14.45 -4.29 -5.52
CA PHE A 45 15.58 -5.05 -4.97
C PHE A 45 16.92 -4.33 -5.07
N VAL A 46 17.05 -3.31 -5.91
CA VAL A 46 18.34 -2.66 -6.19
C VAL A 46 18.72 -1.71 -5.07
N ILE A 47 17.81 -0.81 -4.70
CA ILE A 47 18.06 0.20 -3.64
C ILE A 47 18.35 -0.47 -2.28
N PRO A 48 17.57 -1.46 -1.80
CA PRO A 48 17.83 -2.09 -0.52
C PRO A 48 19.10 -2.93 -0.52
N GLU A 49 19.49 -3.51 -1.66
CA GLU A 49 20.76 -4.25 -1.79
C GLU A 49 21.96 -3.31 -1.62
N LEU A 50 21.90 -2.13 -2.26
CA LEU A 50 22.97 -1.14 -2.19
C LEU A 50 23.10 -0.47 -0.82
N LEU A 51 21.98 -0.24 -0.12
CA LEU A 51 21.96 0.43 1.19
C LEU A 51 22.03 -0.52 2.39
N GLY A 52 21.45 -1.71 2.27
CA GLY A 52 21.28 -2.68 3.36
C GLY A 52 22.36 -3.75 3.44
N GLY A 53 23.20 -3.86 2.42
CA GLY A 53 24.24 -4.88 2.29
C GLY A 53 23.68 -6.24 1.86
N SER A 54 24.51 -7.03 1.18
CA SER A 54 24.11 -8.28 0.53
C SER A 54 23.72 -9.42 1.47
N ASP A 55 23.88 -9.25 2.78
CA ASP A 55 23.66 -10.32 3.76
C ASP A 55 22.19 -10.42 4.22
N LYS A 56 21.32 -9.50 3.79
CA LYS A 56 19.92 -9.48 4.23
C LYS A 56 18.99 -10.05 3.17
N LEU A 57 18.36 -11.18 3.49
CA LEU A 57 17.33 -11.78 2.65
C LEU A 57 15.99 -11.08 2.83
N TYR A 58 15.42 -10.63 1.72
CA TYR A 58 14.06 -10.09 1.60
C TYR A 58 13.47 -10.54 0.27
N PHE A 59 12.15 -10.38 0.11
CA PHE A 59 11.39 -10.99 -0.97
C PHE A 59 11.99 -10.77 -2.37
N GLY A 60 12.29 -9.51 -2.73
CA GLY A 60 12.90 -9.17 -4.02
C GLY A 60 14.28 -9.81 -4.23
N LYS A 61 15.12 -9.87 -3.19
CA LYS A 61 16.44 -10.50 -3.24
C LYS A 61 16.37 -12.01 -3.41
N ILE A 62 15.44 -12.68 -2.73
CA ILE A 62 15.26 -14.14 -2.85
C ILE A 62 14.91 -14.51 -4.29
N ILE A 63 14.01 -13.76 -4.94
CA ILE A 63 13.67 -13.99 -6.36
C ILE A 63 14.90 -13.80 -7.25
N TRP A 64 15.67 -12.73 -7.02
CA TRP A 64 16.89 -12.44 -7.78
C TRP A 64 17.93 -13.56 -7.65
N ASP A 65 18.23 -13.97 -6.42
CA ASP A 65 19.21 -15.02 -6.14
C ASP A 65 18.77 -16.36 -6.76
N GLU A 66 17.47 -16.68 -6.70
CA GLU A 66 16.95 -17.92 -7.27
C GLU A 66 17.06 -17.94 -8.80
N PHE A 67 16.81 -16.82 -9.48
CA PHE A 67 16.97 -16.71 -10.94
C PHE A 67 18.44 -16.74 -11.40
N PHE A 68 19.31 -15.99 -10.72
CA PHE A 68 20.65 -15.66 -11.23
C PHE A 68 21.79 -16.38 -10.52
N VAL A 69 21.66 -16.66 -9.22
CA VAL A 69 22.70 -17.36 -8.43
C VAL A 69 22.46 -18.87 -8.46
N ASN A 70 21.27 -19.30 -8.03
CA ASN A 70 20.93 -20.73 -7.97
C ASN A 70 20.46 -21.28 -9.33
N ARG A 71 20.02 -20.41 -10.23
CA ARG A 71 19.51 -20.74 -11.58
C ARG A 71 18.32 -21.71 -11.53
N ASP A 72 17.52 -21.65 -10.47
CA ASP A 72 16.28 -22.42 -10.30
C ASP A 72 15.08 -21.58 -10.75
N TRP A 73 14.89 -21.55 -12.06
CA TRP A 73 13.80 -20.81 -12.70
C TRP A 73 12.40 -21.27 -12.25
N PRO A 74 12.14 -22.58 -12.01
CA PRO A 74 10.87 -23.04 -11.44
C PRO A 74 10.54 -22.41 -10.08
N ILE A 75 11.46 -22.45 -9.11
CA ILE A 75 11.21 -21.87 -7.77
C ILE A 75 11.10 -20.34 -7.89
N ALA A 76 11.97 -19.70 -8.66
CA ALA A 76 11.94 -18.26 -8.83
C ALA A 76 10.61 -17.76 -9.45
N SER A 77 10.06 -18.52 -10.40
CA SER A 77 8.75 -18.24 -11.02
C SER A 77 7.60 -18.44 -10.04
N ALA A 78 7.66 -19.47 -9.19
CA ALA A 78 6.65 -19.70 -8.15
C ALA A 78 6.66 -18.56 -7.11
N LEU A 79 7.84 -18.10 -6.71
CA LEU A 79 8.00 -16.95 -5.82
C LEU A 79 7.47 -15.67 -6.46
N ALA A 80 7.83 -15.38 -7.71
CA ALA A 80 7.30 -14.22 -8.45
C ALA A 80 5.75 -14.24 -8.50
N MET A 81 5.15 -15.39 -8.80
CA MET A 81 3.70 -15.54 -8.84
C MET A 81 3.06 -15.33 -7.46
N SER A 82 3.68 -15.83 -6.37
CA SER A 82 3.22 -15.56 -5.01
C SER A 82 3.27 -14.06 -4.67
N GLY A 83 4.29 -13.34 -5.14
CA GLY A 83 4.42 -11.89 -5.00
C GLY A 83 3.29 -11.13 -5.70
N ILE A 84 2.89 -11.58 -6.89
CA ILE A 84 1.73 -11.02 -7.61
C ILE A 84 0.45 -11.20 -6.77
N PHE A 85 0.22 -12.37 -6.18
CA PHE A 85 -0.95 -12.57 -5.33
C PHE A 85 -0.93 -11.67 -4.08
N ILE A 86 0.23 -11.51 -3.45
CA ILE A 86 0.41 -10.60 -2.30
C ILE A 86 0.10 -9.14 -2.68
N LEU A 87 0.41 -8.73 -3.91
CA LEU A 87 0.10 -7.38 -4.41
C LEU A 87 -1.38 -7.23 -4.79
N VAL A 88 -1.92 -8.18 -5.56
CA VAL A 88 -3.22 -8.04 -6.21
C VAL A 88 -4.38 -8.29 -5.24
N ILE A 89 -4.26 -9.27 -4.35
CA ILE A 89 -5.36 -9.65 -3.44
C ILE A 89 -5.80 -8.48 -2.54
N PRO A 90 -4.90 -7.75 -1.84
CA PRO A 90 -5.30 -6.62 -1.01
C PRO A 90 -5.96 -5.49 -1.81
N ILE A 91 -5.48 -5.24 -3.03
CA ILE A 91 -6.05 -4.21 -3.92
C ILE A 91 -7.48 -4.59 -4.30
N ILE A 92 -7.71 -5.85 -4.70
CA ILE A 92 -9.05 -6.33 -5.06
C ILE A 92 -9.99 -6.26 -3.84
N ILE A 93 -9.56 -6.74 -2.67
CA ILE A 93 -10.37 -6.70 -1.44
C ILE A 93 -10.78 -5.26 -1.12
N PHE A 94 -9.84 -4.32 -1.19
CA PHE A 94 -10.13 -2.91 -0.95
C PHE A 94 -11.12 -2.34 -1.96
N GLN A 95 -10.92 -2.60 -3.26
CA GLN A 95 -11.85 -2.14 -4.30
C GLN A 95 -13.26 -2.69 -4.09
N LEU A 96 -13.39 -3.96 -3.71
CA LEU A 96 -14.68 -4.59 -3.42
C LEU A 96 -15.35 -4.01 -2.17
N MET A 97 -14.57 -3.78 -1.10
CA MET A 97 -15.06 -3.12 0.11
C MET A 97 -15.52 -1.69 -0.16
N TYR A 98 -14.75 -0.95 -0.96
CA TYR A 98 -15.06 0.43 -1.34
C TYR A 98 -16.32 0.50 -2.21
N ALA A 99 -16.44 -0.39 -3.21
CA ALA A 99 -17.64 -0.50 -4.03
C ALA A 99 -18.88 -0.81 -3.17
N LYS A 100 -18.79 -1.79 -2.27
CA LYS A 100 -19.90 -2.16 -1.37
C LYS A 100 -20.28 -1.04 -0.40
N TYR A 101 -19.31 -0.25 0.08
CA TYR A 101 -19.58 0.89 0.94
C TYR A 101 -20.34 2.00 0.20
N ASN A 102 -19.99 2.26 -1.07
CA ASN A 102 -20.66 3.25 -1.90
C ASN A 102 -22.12 2.85 -2.18
N PHE A 103 -22.39 1.60 -2.57
CA PHE A 103 -23.75 1.09 -2.83
C PHE A 103 -24.68 1.08 -1.61
N LYS A 104 -24.15 1.10 -0.39
CA LYS A 104 -24.97 1.13 0.84
C LYS A 104 -25.37 2.56 1.25
N ASN A 105 -24.67 3.56 0.74
CA ASN A 105 -24.89 4.97 1.05
C ASN A 105 -25.69 5.72 -0.05
N GLU A 106 -26.08 5.01 -1.11
CA GLU A 106 -27.09 5.42 -2.09
C GLU A 106 -28.47 4.86 -1.70
#